data_AF-A0A2C6B1I0-F1
#
_entry.id   AF-A0A2C6B1I0-F1
#
_cell.length_a   1.000
_cell.length_b   1.000
_cell.length_c   1.000
_cell.angle_alpha   90.00
_cell.angle_beta   90.00
_cell.angle_gamma   90.00
#
_symmetry.space_group_name_H-M   'P 1'
#
loop_
_entity.id
_entity.type
_entity.pdbx_description
1 polymer ?
#
loop_
_entity_poly.entity_id
_entity_poly.type
_entity_poly.pdbx_seq_one_letter_code
_entity_poly.pdbx_strand_id
1 'polypeptide(L)'
;MSVKIQLEKNGELIDGFTGFSWTTFFFGFWVPAFRKKSKGFGLFFLFFIIKIIIIYILSKQNNEIRKSLWLYGTYELSYSMLTPILLSAAIYPLEAWIAYFYNNYYTNNLLAEGYRPIENDEYSTAILKDYSYLPYSKEELKDDIKMERYREFSNSARKEERSKFYSAAGIWITLFVIIFLLVYFNAINLTRYY
;
A
#
# COMPACT_ATOMS: atom_id res chain seq x y z
N MET A 1 4.63 -2.33 7.60
CA MET A 1 5.40 -1.11 7.98
C MET A 1 6.61 -1.01 7.07
N SER A 2 6.92 0.16 6.50
CA SER A 2 8.07 0.34 5.58
C SER A 2 9.38 0.52 6.35
N VAL A 3 10.51 0.46 5.64
CA VAL A 3 11.82 0.81 6.22
C VAL A 3 11.81 2.32 6.49
N LYS A 4 12.14 2.71 7.72
CA LYS A 4 12.17 4.11 8.15
C LYS A 4 13.61 4.61 8.12
N ILE A 5 13.78 5.84 7.66
CA ILE A 5 15.06 6.56 7.67
C ILE A 5 14.84 7.92 8.34
N GLN A 6 15.88 8.44 8.99
CA GLN A 6 15.82 9.76 9.61
C GLN A 6 16.49 10.79 8.71
N LEU A 7 15.80 11.91 8.52
CA LEU A 7 16.30 13.04 7.75
C LEU A 7 16.22 14.32 8.58
N GLU A 8 17.14 15.24 8.31
CA GLU A 8 17.24 16.54 8.98
C GLU A 8 17.31 17.67 7.95
N LYS A 9 16.71 18.80 8.30
CA LYS A 9 16.95 20.10 7.65
C LYS A 9 16.84 21.22 8.69
N ASN A 10 17.91 21.99 8.88
CA ASN A 10 17.93 23.14 9.81
C ASN A 10 17.48 22.79 11.24
N GLY A 11 17.88 21.63 11.77
CA GLY A 11 17.44 21.13 13.09
C GLY A 11 16.02 20.54 13.12
N GLU A 12 15.26 20.55 12.02
CA GLU A 12 13.98 19.84 11.91
C GLU A 12 14.22 18.38 11.50
N LEU A 13 13.89 17.45 12.40
CA LEU A 13 13.91 16.01 12.13
C LEU A 13 12.59 15.53 11.51
N ILE A 14 12.69 14.73 10.45
CA ILE A 14 11.55 14.12 9.79
C ILE A 14 11.86 12.67 9.38
N ASP A 15 10.84 11.82 9.47
CA ASP A 15 10.93 10.45 9.00
C ASP A 15 10.71 10.39 7.49
N GLY A 16 11.70 9.82 6.78
CA GLY A 16 11.57 9.30 5.43
C GLY A 16 11.21 7.81 5.44
N PHE A 17 10.74 7.30 4.31
CA PHE A 17 10.35 5.89 4.19
C PHE A 17 10.79 5.31 2.85
N THR A 18 11.31 4.08 2.85
CA THR A 18 11.70 3.36 1.64
C THR A 18 10.96 2.03 1.52
N GLY A 19 10.93 1.50 0.30
CA GLY A 19 10.24 0.23 0.02
C GLY A 19 8.71 0.32 0.02
N PHE A 20 8.04 -0.85 0.06
CA PHE A 20 6.59 -0.93 -0.10
C PHE A 20 5.84 -0.26 1.07
N SER A 21 4.93 0.66 0.76
CA SER A 21 4.13 1.36 1.77
C SER A 21 2.91 0.54 2.21
N TRP A 22 3.13 -0.37 3.16
CA TRP A 22 2.04 -1.13 3.80
C TRP A 22 0.94 -0.22 4.39
N THR A 23 1.32 0.93 4.94
CA THR A 23 0.34 1.88 5.49
C THR A 23 -0.52 2.46 4.36
N THR A 24 0.09 2.83 3.23
CA THR A 24 -0.68 3.35 2.08
C THR A 24 -1.56 2.27 1.48
N PHE A 25 -1.09 1.02 1.43
CA PHE A 25 -1.89 -0.11 0.93
C PHE A 25 -3.19 -0.31 1.71
N PHE A 26 -3.13 -0.26 3.05
CA PHE A 26 -4.31 -0.49 3.89
C PHE A 26 -5.15 0.77 4.15
N PHE A 27 -4.52 1.94 4.27
CA PHE A 27 -5.19 3.17 4.71
C PHE A 27 -5.35 4.21 3.58
N GLY A 28 -4.79 3.99 2.40
CA GLY A 28 -4.97 4.85 1.24
C GLY A 28 -4.69 6.33 1.54
N PHE A 29 -5.69 7.18 1.31
CA PHE A 29 -5.60 8.64 1.41
C PHE A 29 -5.28 9.17 2.82
N TRP A 30 -5.59 8.41 3.86
CA TRP A 30 -5.32 8.82 5.23
C TRP A 30 -3.82 9.01 5.48
N VAL A 31 -2.96 8.27 4.77
CA VAL A 31 -1.50 8.35 4.96
C VAL A 31 -0.93 9.72 4.53
N PRO A 32 -1.16 10.19 3.28
CA PRO A 32 -0.85 11.57 2.90
C PRO A 32 -1.42 12.62 3.86
N ALA A 33 -2.64 12.43 4.37
CA ALA A 33 -3.29 13.37 5.28
C ALA A 33 -2.50 13.55 6.58
N PHE A 34 -2.07 12.44 7.19
CA PHE A 34 -1.31 12.47 8.44
C PHE A 34 0.13 12.94 8.26
N ARG A 35 0.72 12.80 7.07
CA ARG A 35 2.09 13.24 6.79
C ARG A 35 2.21 14.76 6.59
N LYS A 36 1.11 15.53 6.57
CA LYS A 36 0.96 17.01 6.53
C LYS A 36 1.69 17.77 5.40
N LYS A 37 2.79 17.25 4.84
CA LYS A 37 3.66 17.88 3.83
C LYS A 37 3.64 17.18 2.47
N SER A 38 2.88 16.08 2.30
CA SER A 38 2.88 15.40 1.00
C SER A 38 2.01 16.16 -0.01
N LYS A 39 2.68 16.88 -0.92
CA LYS A 39 2.11 17.21 -2.24
C LYS A 39 1.51 15.92 -2.80
N GLY A 40 0.26 15.94 -3.25
CA GLY A 40 -0.45 14.71 -3.67
C GLY A 40 -1.58 14.25 -2.75
N PHE A 41 -1.78 14.85 -1.56
CA PHE A 41 -2.98 14.57 -0.74
C PHE A 41 -4.29 14.69 -1.54
N GLY A 42 -4.45 15.75 -2.34
CA GLY A 42 -5.66 15.96 -3.14
C GLY A 42 -5.93 14.84 -4.15
N LEU A 43 -4.90 14.27 -4.77
CA LEU A 43 -5.05 13.16 -5.72
C LEU A 43 -5.53 11.89 -5.00
N PHE A 44 -4.93 11.56 -3.86
CA PHE A 44 -5.34 10.42 -3.05
C PHE A 44 -6.77 10.58 -2.52
N PHE A 45 -7.13 11.80 -2.12
CA PHE A 45 -8.49 12.12 -1.67
C PHE A 45 -9.51 11.93 -2.80
N LEU A 46 -9.20 12.38 -4.04
CA LEU A 46 -10.06 12.14 -5.19
C LEU A 46 -10.27 10.65 -5.47
N PHE A 47 -9.21 9.84 -5.43
CA PHE A 47 -9.32 8.38 -5.57
C PHE A 47 -10.23 7.76 -4.49
N PHE A 48 -10.15 8.26 -3.26
CA PHE A 48 -11.04 7.82 -2.18
C PHE A 48 -12.51 8.14 -2.46
N ILE A 49 -12.83 9.33 -2.96
CA ILE A 49 -14.20 9.70 -3.34
C ILE A 49 -14.73 8.79 -4.46
N ILE A 50 -13.91 8.51 -5.48
CA ILE A 50 -14.27 7.59 -6.58
C ILE A 50 -14.59 6.19 -6.02
N LYS A 51 -13.80 5.70 -5.06
CA LYS A 51 -14.04 4.40 -4.40
C LYS A 51 -15.38 4.37 -3.67
N ILE A 52 -15.74 5.44 -2.96
CA ILE A 52 -17.04 5.56 -2.27
C ILE A 52 -18.19 5.55 -3.29
N ILE A 53 -18.06 6.24 -4.41
CA ILE A 53 -19.07 6.24 -5.49
C ILE A 53 -19.27 4.83 -6.05
N ILE A 54 -18.19 4.10 -6.32
CA ILE A 54 -18.25 2.72 -6.81
C ILE A 54 -18.95 1.81 -5.80
N ILE A 55 -18.61 1.92 -4.50
CA ILE A 55 -19.25 1.15 -3.43
C ILE A 55 -20.74 1.47 -3.34
N TYR A 56 -21.12 2.75 -3.45
CA TYR A 56 -22.52 3.16 -3.47
C TYR A 56 -23.29 2.53 -4.64
N ILE A 57 -22.72 2.57 -5.85
CA ILE A 57 -23.32 1.96 -7.05
C ILE A 57 -23.49 0.45 -6.86
N LEU A 58 -22.46 -0.25 -6.35
CA LEU A 58 -22.52 -1.69 -6.06
C LEU A 58 -23.59 -2.02 -5.02
N SER A 59 -23.68 -1.23 -3.94
CA SER A 59 -24.68 -1.41 -2.89
C SER A 59 -26.10 -1.24 -3.44
N LYS A 60 -26.32 -0.20 -4.25
CA LYS A 60 -27.60 0.04 -4.94
C LYS A 60 -27.96 -1.13 -5.84
N GLN A 61 -27.05 -1.59 -6.68
CA GLN A 61 -27.25 -2.74 -7.56
C GLN A 61 -27.62 -4.00 -6.76
N ASN A 62 -26.92 -4.30 -5.67
CA ASN A 62 -27.20 -5.48 -4.85
C ASN A 62 -28.57 -5.40 -4.16
N ASN A 63 -29.00 -4.19 -3.76
CA ASN A 63 -30.33 -3.98 -3.20
C ASN A 63 -31.44 -4.20 -4.23
N GLU A 64 -31.25 -3.77 -5.49
CA GLU A 64 -32.23 -4.02 -6.56
C GLU A 64 -32.36 -5.51 -6.88
N ILE A 65 -31.23 -6.23 -7.00
CA ILE A 65 -31.22 -7.70 -7.21
C ILE A 65 -31.96 -8.40 -6.07
N ARG A 66 -31.66 -8.03 -4.82
CA ARG A 66 -32.32 -8.64 -3.65
C ARG A 66 -33.81 -8.37 -3.67
N LYS A 67 -34.23 -7.15 -4.03
CA LYS A 67 -35.64 -6.76 -4.08
C LYS A 67 -36.40 -7.50 -5.17
N SER A 68 -35.83 -7.66 -6.36
CA SER A 68 -36.47 -8.39 -7.45
C SER A 68 -36.61 -9.87 -7.15
N LEU A 69 -35.57 -10.50 -6.57
CA LEU A 69 -35.62 -11.90 -6.17
C LEU A 69 -36.69 -12.11 -5.09
N TRP A 70 -36.83 -11.17 -4.15
CA TRP A 70 -37.85 -11.23 -3.12
C TRP A 70 -39.29 -11.06 -3.67
N LEU A 71 -39.50 -10.14 -4.62
CA LEU A 71 -40.83 -9.86 -5.18
C LEU A 71 -41.27 -10.83 -6.27
N TYR A 72 -40.34 -11.22 -7.15
CA TYR A 72 -40.65 -11.91 -8.40
C TYR A 72 -39.99 -13.29 -8.51
N GLY A 73 -39.15 -13.67 -7.55
CA GLY A 73 -38.41 -14.94 -7.58
C GLY A 73 -37.29 -15.01 -8.63
N THR A 74 -37.10 -13.94 -9.41
CA THR A 74 -36.14 -13.88 -10.51
C THR A 74 -35.49 -12.51 -10.62
N TYR A 75 -34.43 -12.40 -11.40
CA TYR A 75 -33.79 -11.14 -11.76
C TYR A 75 -33.17 -11.25 -13.15
N GLU A 76 -33.42 -10.27 -14.00
CA GLU A 76 -32.84 -10.21 -15.35
C GLU A 76 -31.43 -9.62 -15.32
N LEU A 77 -30.44 -10.41 -15.77
CA LEU A 77 -29.07 -9.95 -15.86
C LEU A 77 -28.88 -8.96 -17.02
N SER A 78 -28.23 -7.84 -16.72
CA SER A 78 -27.79 -6.85 -17.71
C SER A 78 -26.26 -6.79 -17.75
N TYR A 79 -25.68 -6.68 -18.95
CA TYR A 79 -24.24 -6.48 -19.12
C TYR A 79 -23.69 -5.25 -18.37
N SER A 80 -24.51 -4.21 -18.19
CA SER A 80 -24.15 -3.00 -17.44
C SER A 80 -23.75 -3.26 -15.98
N MET A 81 -24.19 -4.38 -15.42
CA MET A 81 -23.87 -4.80 -14.04
C MET A 81 -22.41 -5.19 -13.86
N LEU A 82 -21.74 -5.58 -14.95
CA LEU A 82 -20.32 -5.94 -14.91
C LEU A 82 -19.44 -4.71 -14.70
N THR A 83 -19.85 -3.55 -15.18
CA THR A 83 -19.06 -2.32 -15.11
C THR A 83 -18.64 -1.96 -13.68
N PRO A 84 -19.54 -1.80 -12.69
CA PRO A 84 -19.12 -1.46 -11.32
C PRO A 84 -18.32 -2.58 -10.65
N ILE A 85 -18.55 -3.85 -11.01
CA ILE A 85 -17.78 -5.00 -10.49
C ILE A 85 -16.34 -4.94 -10.99
N LEU A 86 -16.14 -4.75 -12.30
CA LEU A 86 -14.81 -4.63 -12.91
C LEU A 86 -14.05 -3.41 -12.38
N LEU A 87 -14.73 -2.27 -12.25
CA LEU A 87 -14.14 -1.07 -11.65
C LEU A 87 -13.69 -1.35 -10.21
N SER A 88 -14.52 -2.00 -9.41
CA SER A 88 -14.15 -2.37 -8.04
C SER A 88 -13.00 -3.38 -7.98
N ALA A 89 -12.94 -4.34 -8.90
CA ALA A 89 -11.84 -5.30 -8.96
C ALA A 89 -10.51 -4.62 -9.32
N ALA A 90 -10.55 -3.61 -10.19
CA ALA A 90 -9.37 -2.84 -10.60
C ALA A 90 -8.80 -1.93 -9.51
N ILE A 91 -9.57 -1.61 -8.46
CA ILE A 91 -9.09 -0.76 -7.34
C ILE A 91 -7.94 -1.43 -6.58
N TYR A 92 -8.03 -2.74 -6.30
CA TYR A 92 -7.03 -3.45 -5.50
C TYR A 92 -5.61 -3.45 -6.11
N PRO A 93 -5.40 -3.81 -7.41
CA PRO A 93 -4.08 -3.72 -8.01
C PRO A 93 -3.59 -2.28 -8.11
N LEU A 94 -4.50 -1.31 -8.30
CA LEU A 94 -4.15 0.11 -8.31
C LEU A 94 -3.68 0.59 -6.93
N GLU A 95 -4.30 0.15 -5.83
CA GLU A 95 -3.85 0.45 -4.46
C GLU A 95 -2.48 -0.16 -4.16
N ALA A 96 -2.23 -1.39 -4.61
CA ALA A 96 -0.92 -2.02 -4.51
C ALA A 96 0.15 -1.26 -5.30
N TRP A 97 -0.18 -0.84 -6.52
CA TRP A 97 0.70 -0.03 -7.36
C TRP A 97 1.04 1.31 -6.69
N ILE A 98 0.03 2.04 -6.20
CA ILE A 98 0.22 3.29 -5.48
C ILE A 98 1.11 3.08 -4.24
N ALA A 99 0.86 2.03 -3.45
CA ALA A 99 1.63 1.73 -2.25
C ALA A 99 3.12 1.43 -2.55
N TYR A 100 3.39 0.81 -3.70
CA TYR A 100 4.76 0.55 -4.16
C TYR A 100 5.52 1.85 -4.47
N PHE A 101 4.88 2.82 -5.13
CA PHE A 101 5.53 4.07 -5.53
C PHE A 101 5.52 5.16 -4.46
N TYR A 102 4.56 5.14 -3.53
CA TYR A 102 4.31 6.29 -2.65
C TYR A 102 5.48 6.66 -1.75
N ASN A 103 6.16 5.68 -1.14
CA ASN A 103 7.32 5.96 -0.29
C ASN A 103 8.48 6.55 -1.09
N ASN A 104 8.69 6.08 -2.32
CA ASN A 104 9.67 6.64 -3.23
C ASN A 104 9.36 8.09 -3.59
N TYR A 105 8.11 8.38 -3.94
CA TYR A 105 7.65 9.74 -4.19
C TYR A 105 7.83 10.65 -2.96
N TYR A 106 7.41 10.18 -1.79
CA TYR A 106 7.48 10.94 -0.55
C TYR A 106 8.93 11.27 -0.14
N THR A 107 9.82 10.27 -0.14
CA THR A 107 11.22 10.46 0.24
C THR A 107 11.98 11.32 -0.76
N ASN A 108 11.76 11.15 -2.07
CA ASN A 108 12.37 12.05 -3.07
C ASN A 108 11.92 13.50 -2.89
N ASN A 109 10.65 13.76 -2.54
CA ASN A 109 10.20 15.12 -2.26
C ASN A 109 10.92 15.73 -1.05
N LEU A 110 11.13 14.96 0.04
CA LEU A 110 11.90 15.43 1.19
C LEU A 110 13.34 15.78 0.78
N LEU A 111 13.99 14.91 0.00
CA LEU A 111 15.34 15.16 -0.50
C LEU A 111 15.39 16.40 -1.42
N ALA A 112 14.39 16.60 -2.27
CA ALA A 112 14.27 17.78 -3.14
C ALA A 112 14.03 19.07 -2.33
N GLU A 113 13.33 18.97 -1.20
CA GLU A 113 13.14 20.08 -0.26
C GLU A 113 14.40 20.39 0.56
N GLY A 114 15.47 19.59 0.44
CA GLY A 114 16.76 19.83 1.06
C GLY A 114 16.99 19.04 2.34
N TYR A 115 16.10 18.12 2.73
CA TYR A 115 16.36 17.20 3.82
C TYR A 115 17.47 16.22 3.44
N ARG A 116 18.35 15.89 4.39
CA ARG A 116 19.47 14.95 4.23
C ARG A 116 19.54 13.99 5.40
N PRO A 117 20.22 12.83 5.29
CA PRO A 117 20.49 11.99 6.45
C PRO A 117 21.17 12.79 7.55
N ILE A 118 20.87 12.46 8.80
CA ILE A 118 21.55 13.03 9.95
C ILE A 118 23.06 12.74 9.82
N GLU A 119 23.89 13.67 10.26
CA GLU A 119 25.33 13.46 10.29
C GLU A 119 25.68 12.20 11.10
N ASN A 120 26.56 11.36 10.56
CA ASN A 120 26.96 10.05 11.12
C ASN A 120 25.86 8.98 11.18
N ASP A 121 24.67 9.19 10.60
CA ASP A 121 23.67 8.13 10.42
C ASP A 121 24.03 7.26 9.22
N GLU A 122 24.94 6.30 9.44
CA GLU A 122 25.36 5.32 8.43
C GLU A 122 24.18 4.45 7.97
N TYR A 123 23.21 4.16 8.84
CA TYR A 123 22.06 3.33 8.51
C TYR A 123 21.15 4.01 7.49
N SER A 124 20.64 5.20 7.78
CA SER A 124 19.76 5.94 6.85
C SER A 124 20.48 6.23 5.54
N THR A 125 21.78 6.54 5.62
CA THR A 125 22.62 6.76 4.43
C THR A 125 22.74 5.51 3.57
N ALA A 126 23.02 4.35 4.18
CA ALA A 126 23.11 3.07 3.46
C ALA A 126 21.77 2.72 2.79
N ILE A 127 20.66 2.84 3.52
CA ILE A 127 19.33 2.55 2.99
C ILE A 127 18.98 3.46 1.82
N LEU A 128 19.23 4.77 1.91
CA LEU A 128 18.97 5.69 0.81
C LEU A 128 19.79 5.35 -0.44
N LYS A 129 21.03 4.90 -0.27
CA LYS A 129 21.91 4.51 -1.37
C LYS A 129 21.51 3.16 -1.98
N ASP A 130 21.15 2.16 -1.17
CA ASP A 130 20.65 0.85 -1.64
C ASP A 130 19.38 0.97 -2.48
N TYR A 131 18.50 1.89 -2.11
CA TYR A 131 17.28 2.18 -2.87
C TYR A 131 17.47 3.23 -3.98
N SER A 132 18.71 3.63 -4.27
CA SER A 132 19.06 4.56 -5.34
C SER A 132 18.49 5.97 -5.21
N TYR A 133 18.16 6.41 -3.99
CA TYR A 133 17.81 7.82 -3.73
C TYR A 133 19.05 8.71 -3.73
N LEU A 134 20.20 8.18 -3.28
CA LEU A 134 21.47 8.89 -3.23
C LEU A 134 22.58 8.05 -3.90
N PRO A 135 23.52 8.66 -4.62
CA PRO A 135 24.64 7.94 -5.20
C PRO A 135 25.70 7.58 -4.14
N TYR A 136 26.46 6.52 -4.40
CA TYR A 136 27.69 6.21 -3.67
C TYR A 136 28.84 7.13 -4.12
N SER A 137 29.67 7.59 -3.18
CA SER A 137 30.90 8.32 -3.52
C SER A 137 32.01 7.35 -3.94
N LYS A 138 33.00 7.84 -4.69
CA LYS A 138 34.14 7.00 -5.12
C LYS A 138 34.99 6.54 -3.93
N GLU A 139 35.05 7.35 -2.88
CA GLU A 139 35.76 7.07 -1.64
C GLU A 139 35.06 5.96 -0.86
N GLU A 140 33.72 6.03 -0.74
CA GLU A 140 32.93 4.97 -0.12
C GLU A 140 33.08 3.64 -0.84
N LEU A 141 33.06 3.65 -2.19
CA LEU A 141 33.20 2.42 -2.99
C LEU A 141 34.57 1.77 -2.87
N LYS A 142 35.60 2.49 -2.40
CA LYS A 142 36.94 1.96 -2.15
C LYS A 142 37.13 1.47 -0.71
N ASP A 143 36.21 1.79 0.18
CA ASP A 143 36.23 1.37 1.57
C ASP A 143 35.43 0.08 1.74
N ASP A 144 36.12 -1.05 1.63
CA ASP A 144 35.50 -2.38 1.71
C ASP A 144 34.76 -2.59 3.04
N ILE A 145 35.31 -2.10 4.15
CA ILE A 145 34.72 -2.23 5.49
C ILE A 145 33.39 -1.46 5.55
N LYS A 146 33.38 -0.22 5.06
CA LYS A 146 32.16 0.59 5.02
C LYS A 146 31.10 -0.01 4.08
N MET A 147 31.52 -0.52 2.93
CA MET A 147 30.60 -1.18 1.99
C MET A 147 30.01 -2.48 2.55
N GLU A 148 30.78 -3.23 3.34
CA GLU A 148 30.26 -4.40 4.06
C GLU A 148 29.20 -3.99 5.09
N ARG A 149 29.46 -2.97 5.92
CA ARG A 149 28.46 -2.43 6.86
C ARG A 149 27.17 -1.98 6.16
N TYR A 150 27.29 -1.25 5.05
CA TYR A 150 26.12 -0.80 4.29
C TYR A 150 25.31 -1.97 3.72
N ARG A 151 25.99 -3.05 3.28
CA ARG A 151 25.33 -4.27 2.82
C ARG A 151 24.60 -4.98 3.96
N GLU A 152 25.18 -5.03 5.16
CA GLU A 152 24.51 -5.61 6.33
C GLU A 152 23.21 -4.87 6.67
N PHE A 153 23.25 -3.54 6.73
CA PHE A 153 22.06 -2.71 6.95
C PHE A 153 20.98 -2.95 5.91
N SER A 154 21.38 -2.95 4.63
CA SER A 154 20.47 -3.15 3.50
C SER A 154 19.87 -4.55 3.51
N ASN A 155 20.68 -5.58 3.72
CA ASN A 155 20.23 -6.97 3.80
C ASN A 155 19.23 -7.18 4.95
N SER A 156 19.50 -6.59 6.12
CA SER A 156 18.59 -6.62 7.26
C SER A 156 17.24 -5.98 6.91
N ALA A 157 17.25 -4.77 6.35
CA ALA A 157 16.05 -4.06 5.94
C ALA A 157 15.23 -4.82 4.88
N ARG A 158 15.89 -5.36 3.85
CA ARG A 158 15.25 -6.16 2.79
C ARG A 158 14.67 -7.48 3.32
N LYS A 159 15.35 -8.13 4.27
CA LYS A 159 14.85 -9.34 4.93
C LYS A 159 13.56 -9.05 5.69
N GLU A 160 13.51 -7.92 6.40
CA GLU A 160 12.31 -7.48 7.13
C GLU A 160 11.14 -7.21 6.17
N GLU A 161 11.39 -6.54 5.03
CA GLU A 161 10.35 -6.33 4.01
C GLU A 161 9.79 -7.63 3.45
N ARG A 162 10.67 -8.59 3.08
CA ARG A 162 10.24 -9.90 2.58
C ARG A 162 9.43 -10.66 3.62
N SER A 163 9.85 -10.61 4.88
CA SER A 163 9.11 -11.23 5.99
C SER A 163 7.70 -10.66 6.10
N LYS A 164 7.54 -9.33 6.03
CA LYS A 164 6.23 -8.68 6.04
C LYS A 164 5.35 -9.10 4.86
N PHE A 165 5.94 -9.26 3.67
CA PHE A 165 5.22 -9.76 2.50
C PHE A 165 4.71 -11.19 2.73
N TYR A 166 5.55 -12.11 3.23
CA TYR A 166 5.13 -13.47 3.54
C TYR A 166 4.04 -13.50 4.63
N SER A 167 4.15 -12.67 5.66
CA SER A 167 3.10 -12.54 6.68
C SER A 167 1.77 -12.09 6.07
N ALA A 168 1.78 -11.08 5.19
CA ALA A 168 0.57 -10.60 4.52
C ALA A 168 -0.03 -11.68 3.60
N ALA A 169 0.80 -12.37 2.82
CA ALA A 169 0.34 -13.48 1.97
C ALA A 169 -0.26 -14.61 2.81
N GLY A 170 0.36 -14.97 3.93
CA GLY A 170 -0.15 -15.95 4.87
C GLY A 170 -1.53 -15.56 5.41
N ILE A 171 -1.70 -14.31 5.85
CA ILE A 171 -3.00 -13.80 6.32
C ILE A 171 -4.06 -13.91 5.21
N TRP A 172 -3.75 -13.51 3.98
CA TRP A 172 -4.68 -13.62 2.85
C TRP A 172 -5.09 -15.05 2.54
N ILE A 173 -4.13 -15.99 2.54
CA ILE A 173 -4.39 -17.42 2.33
C ILE A 173 -5.29 -17.96 3.45
N THR A 174 -4.98 -17.66 4.71
CA THR A 174 -5.79 -18.08 5.86
C THR A 174 -7.22 -17.54 5.77
N LEU A 175 -7.39 -16.25 5.44
CA LEU A 175 -8.71 -15.65 5.25
C LEU A 175 -9.48 -16.34 4.11
N PHE A 176 -8.82 -16.62 2.99
CA PHE A 176 -9.43 -17.34 1.88
C PHE A 176 -9.90 -18.74 2.28
N VAL A 177 -9.07 -19.49 3.01
CA VAL A 177 -9.43 -20.82 3.53
C VAL A 177 -10.61 -20.74 4.50
N ILE A 178 -10.62 -19.77 5.43
CA ILE A 178 -11.74 -19.57 6.35
C ILE A 178 -13.03 -19.30 5.59
N ILE A 179 -13.02 -18.38 4.62
CA ILE A 179 -14.19 -18.06 3.80
C ILE A 179 -14.66 -19.29 3.03
N PHE A 180 -13.73 -20.03 2.42
CA PHE A 180 -14.03 -21.27 1.70
C PHE A 180 -14.72 -22.30 2.62
N LEU A 181 -14.20 -22.52 3.82
CA LEU A 181 -14.78 -23.45 4.79
C LEU A 181 -16.18 -22.99 5.26
N LEU A 182 -16.36 -21.69 5.53
CA LEU A 182 -17.66 -21.14 5.93
C LEU A 182 -18.74 -21.33 4.85
N VAL A 183 -18.36 -21.21 3.57
CA VAL A 183 -19.24 -21.51 2.42
C VAL A 183 -19.48 -23.01 2.30
N TYR A 184 -18.44 -23.83 2.36
CA TYR A 184 -18.53 -25.29 2.21
C TYR A 184 -19.43 -25.93 3.27
N PHE A 185 -19.33 -25.49 4.53
CA PHE A 185 -20.15 -25.99 5.64
C PHE A 185 -21.52 -25.31 5.77
N ASN A 186 -21.94 -24.47 4.82
CA ASN A 186 -23.19 -23.69 4.89
C ASN A 186 -23.35 -22.85 6.18
N ALA A 187 -22.26 -22.57 6.90
CA ALA A 187 -22.26 -21.68 8.06
C ALA A 187 -22.61 -20.25 7.63
N ILE A 188 -22.28 -19.91 6.38
CA ILE A 188 -22.84 -18.78 5.63
C ILE A 188 -23.73 -19.40 4.53
N ASN A 189 -25.03 -19.51 4.79
CA ASN A 189 -26.00 -19.95 3.78
C ASN A 189 -26.12 -18.89 2.66
N LEU A 190 -25.32 -19.01 1.60
CA LEU A 190 -25.53 -18.26 0.35
C LEU A 190 -26.70 -18.80 -0.48
N THR A 191 -27.28 -19.93 -0.07
CA THR A 191 -28.29 -20.71 -0.82
C THR A 191 -29.68 -20.75 -0.16
N ARG A 192 -29.94 -20.01 0.93
CA ARG A 192 -31.25 -20.00 1.62
C ARG A 192 -32.38 -19.20 0.91
N TYR A 193 -32.25 -18.95 -0.39
CA TYR A 193 -33.27 -18.27 -1.21
C TYR A 193 -33.70 -19.16 -2.39
N TYR A 194 -34.02 -20.42 -2.11
CA TYR A 194 -34.85 -21.27 -2.97
C TYR A 194 -35.95 -21.91 -2.12
#